data_AF-A0A660Z735-F1
#
_entry.id   AF-A0A660Z735-F1
#
_cell.length_a   1.000
_cell.length_b   1.000
_cell.length_c   1.000
_cell.angle_alpha   90.00
_cell.angle_beta   90.00
_cell.angle_gamma   90.00
#
_symmetry.space_group_name_H-M   'P 1'
#
loop_
_entity.id
_entity.type
_entity.pdbx_description
1 polymer ?
#
loop_
_entity_poly.entity_id
_entity_poly.type
_entity_poly.pdbx_seq_one_letter_code
_entity_poly.pdbx_strand_id
1 'polypeptide(L)'
;MKTKKSTPFFTETVKRFTIWNVLVFLLIIILLNIFLVTTIKYTLQQSIDIRLKHEMENVIASLDFSDSTITIIDYSEFNEPDLLEITETPYFLQIYTFDGEVLITSKNLKYYKYIPVETEGDFSSFTFKDIEIDNDQLRVGYFSLMNDSGERMAVLQLATFEARFTAIFNNLVTFNLYSFPVLIIIIIFASIFLARKSIAPINKIIATAKRISAGNLNTRIEYKAKTDDELGRLRDTLNHLFDRIELNINQLSQFTDHASHQMMTPLTAVKTELEYILKKDRSENEYKEALIKLLIQTDQMIKIVRTLLMISKQDNHNEQSQSVFNFSNLIQKIIDTEFAKDNIQSSIEKE
;
A
#
# COMPACT_ATOMS: atom_id res chain seq x y z
N MET A 1 -0.30 -43.35 11.83
CA MET A 1 0.37 -42.18 12.46
C MET A 1 0.42 -41.05 11.42
N LYS A 2 -0.54 -40.11 11.43
CA LYS A 2 -0.61 -39.02 10.44
C LYS A 2 0.45 -37.97 10.77
N THR A 3 1.47 -37.86 9.92
CA THR A 3 2.52 -36.85 10.00
C THR A 3 1.93 -35.45 9.91
N LYS A 4 2.01 -34.69 11.00
CA LYS A 4 1.68 -33.27 11.07
C LYS A 4 2.63 -32.52 10.13
N LYS A 5 2.23 -32.28 8.87
CA LYS A 5 2.96 -31.42 7.94
C LYS A 5 3.08 -30.04 8.59
N SER A 6 4.28 -29.67 9.04
CA SER A 6 4.56 -28.33 9.51
C SER A 6 4.29 -27.37 8.36
N THR A 7 3.32 -26.48 8.52
CA THR A 7 3.16 -25.35 7.60
C THR A 7 4.49 -24.61 7.53
N PRO A 8 5.07 -24.40 6.34
CA PRO A 8 6.37 -23.74 6.22
C PRO A 8 6.30 -22.35 6.86
N PHE A 9 7.33 -22.00 7.62
CA PHE A 9 7.41 -20.73 8.37
C PHE A 9 7.26 -19.50 7.45
N PHE A 10 7.62 -19.64 6.17
CA PHE A 10 7.37 -18.68 5.09
C PHE A 10 6.54 -19.34 3.98
N THR A 11 5.30 -18.90 3.80
CA THR A 11 4.54 -19.22 2.57
C THR A 11 5.14 -18.44 1.40
N GLU A 12 4.99 -18.94 0.17
CA GLU A 12 5.47 -18.26 -1.04
C GLU A 12 4.93 -16.81 -1.15
N THR A 13 3.68 -16.58 -0.72
CA THR A 13 3.09 -15.24 -0.65
C THR A 13 3.84 -14.32 0.31
N VAL A 14 4.20 -14.79 1.50
CA VAL A 14 4.96 -13.99 2.48
C VAL A 14 6.35 -13.66 1.93
N LYS A 15 7.03 -14.62 1.28
CA LYS A 15 8.35 -14.38 0.67
C LYS A 15 8.28 -13.31 -0.42
N ARG A 16 7.36 -13.47 -1.39
CA ARG A 16 7.19 -12.51 -2.49
C ARG A 16 6.86 -11.11 -1.97
N PHE A 17 5.94 -11.02 -1.02
CA PHE A 17 5.58 -9.74 -0.39
C PHE A 17 6.77 -9.12 0.36
N THR A 18 7.53 -9.92 1.12
CA THR A 18 8.71 -9.43 1.85
C THR A 18 9.77 -8.92 0.88
N ILE A 19 10.07 -9.66 -0.19
CA ILE A 19 11.05 -9.25 -1.21
C ILE A 19 10.64 -7.93 -1.85
N TRP A 20 9.37 -7.80 -2.26
CA TRP A 20 8.88 -6.58 -2.89
C TRP A 20 8.95 -5.37 -1.95
N ASN A 21 8.55 -5.54 -0.69
CA ASN A 21 8.66 -4.48 0.32
C ASN A 21 10.12 -4.09 0.56
N VAL A 22 11.02 -5.06 0.74
CA VAL A 22 12.45 -4.78 0.94
C VAL A 22 13.02 -4.01 -0.26
N LEU A 23 12.68 -4.40 -1.49
CA LEU A 23 13.14 -3.71 -2.69
C LEU A 23 12.64 -2.26 -2.76
N VAL A 24 11.36 -2.02 -2.45
CA VAL A 24 10.79 -0.67 -2.42
C VAL A 24 11.45 0.19 -1.34
N PHE A 25 11.59 -0.31 -0.12
CA PHE A 25 12.25 0.43 0.95
C PHE A 25 13.72 0.70 0.63
N LEU A 26 14.42 -0.26 0.03
CA LEU A 26 15.81 -0.09 -0.39
C LEU A 26 15.94 0.98 -1.47
N LEU A 27 15.05 1.00 -2.46
CA LEU A 27 14.99 2.06 -3.48
C LEU A 27 14.78 3.43 -2.83
N ILE A 28 13.79 3.56 -1.95
CA ILE A 28 13.47 4.82 -1.25
C ILE A 28 14.69 5.33 -0.49
N ILE A 29 15.41 4.44 0.20
CA ILE A 29 16.56 4.84 1.00
C ILE A 29 17.75 5.21 0.13
N ILE A 30 18.00 4.51 -0.97
CA ILE A 30 19.05 4.91 -1.92
C ILE A 30 18.75 6.31 -2.45
N LEU A 31 17.51 6.57 -2.88
CA LEU A 31 17.10 7.87 -3.37
C LEU A 31 17.25 8.95 -2.29
N LEU A 32 16.80 8.67 -1.05
CA LEU A 32 16.95 9.59 0.08
C LEU A 32 18.42 9.88 0.39
N ASN A 33 19.30 8.87 0.31
CA ASN A 33 20.73 9.04 0.56
C ASN A 33 21.39 9.91 -0.51
N ILE A 34 21.11 9.64 -1.78
CA ILE A 34 21.62 10.45 -2.89
C ILE A 34 21.15 11.90 -2.74
N PHE A 35 19.86 12.09 -2.45
CA PHE A 35 19.29 13.41 -2.21
C PHE A 35 19.97 14.13 -1.05
N LEU A 36 20.16 13.46 0.09
CA LEU A 36 20.77 14.04 1.28
C LEU A 36 22.23 14.43 1.04
N VAL A 37 23.05 13.52 0.49
CA VAL A 37 24.47 13.79 0.18
C VAL A 37 24.60 14.94 -0.81
N THR A 38 23.77 14.97 -1.85
CA THR A 38 23.77 16.06 -2.85
C THR A 38 23.37 17.39 -2.24
N THR A 39 22.32 17.39 -1.41
CA THR A 39 21.84 18.61 -0.72
C THR A 39 22.90 19.15 0.22
N ILE A 40 23.53 18.30 1.03
CA ILE A 40 24.59 18.72 1.96
C ILE A 40 25.78 19.28 1.17
N LYS A 41 26.24 18.60 0.12
CA LYS A 41 27.34 19.10 -0.73
C LYS A 41 27.01 20.49 -1.28
N TYR A 42 25.81 20.65 -1.84
CA TYR A 42 25.34 21.91 -2.39
C TYR A 42 25.27 23.02 -1.32
N THR A 43 24.71 22.74 -0.16
CA THR A 43 24.61 23.70 0.95
C THR A 43 25.99 24.10 1.49
N LEU A 44 26.92 23.16 1.62
CA LEU A 44 28.29 23.48 2.07
C LEU A 44 28.98 24.40 1.06
N GLN A 45 28.90 24.11 -0.24
CA GLN A 45 29.50 24.95 -1.27
C GLN A 45 28.87 26.35 -1.28
N GLN A 46 27.54 26.46 -1.19
CA GLN A 46 26.86 27.76 -1.05
C GLN A 46 27.28 28.52 0.20
N SER A 47 27.50 27.83 1.32
CA SER A 47 27.93 28.47 2.56
C SER A 47 29.34 29.07 2.45
N ILE A 48 30.22 28.45 1.65
CA ILE A 48 31.54 28.99 1.33
C ILE A 48 31.39 30.20 0.42
N ASP A 49 30.58 30.11 -0.63
CA ASP A 49 30.36 31.22 -1.58
C ASP A 49 29.78 32.47 -0.90
N ILE A 50 28.79 32.30 -0.02
CA ILE A 50 28.21 33.41 0.77
C ILE A 50 29.27 34.06 1.66
N ARG A 51 30.11 33.24 2.30
CA ARG A 51 31.15 33.72 3.20
C ARG A 51 32.25 34.46 2.43
N LEU A 52 32.75 33.88 1.34
CA LEU A 52 33.72 34.54 0.46
C LEU A 52 33.16 35.85 -0.08
N LYS A 53 31.89 35.87 -0.49
CA LYS A 53 31.23 37.10 -0.93
C LYS A 53 31.27 38.19 0.14
N HIS A 54 30.84 37.87 1.37
CA HIS A 54 30.82 38.82 2.48
C HIS A 54 32.23 39.35 2.79
N GLU A 55 33.22 38.46 2.80
CA GLU A 55 34.61 38.83 3.06
C GLU A 55 35.17 39.74 1.94
N MET A 56 34.86 39.44 0.69
CA MET A 56 35.21 40.29 -0.44
C MET A 56 34.51 41.67 -0.35
N GLU A 57 33.25 41.72 0.07
CA GLU A 57 32.52 42.99 0.28
C GLU A 57 33.18 43.84 1.37
N ASN A 58 33.64 43.24 2.47
CA ASN A 58 34.41 43.93 3.53
C ASN A 58 35.73 44.50 2.98
N VAL A 59 36.50 43.69 2.25
CA VAL A 59 37.75 44.14 1.62
C VAL A 59 37.48 45.28 0.63
N ILE A 60 36.43 45.19 -0.21
CA ILE A 60 36.06 46.27 -1.14
C ILE A 60 35.71 47.55 -0.39
N ALA A 61 34.95 47.46 0.70
CA ALA A 61 34.55 48.63 1.50
C ALA A 61 35.75 49.33 2.18
N SER A 62 36.86 48.62 2.40
CA SER A 62 38.10 49.16 2.96
C SER A 62 39.01 49.86 1.94
N LEU A 63 38.66 49.81 0.65
CA LEU A 63 39.43 50.39 -0.45
C LEU A 63 38.78 51.68 -0.98
N ASP A 64 39.61 52.69 -1.26
CA ASP A 64 39.24 53.85 -2.07
C ASP A 64 39.64 53.60 -3.52
N PHE A 65 38.76 54.00 -4.43
CA PHE A 65 39.00 53.93 -5.88
C PHE A 65 39.17 55.32 -6.51
N SER A 66 39.28 56.37 -5.68
CA SER A 66 39.50 57.75 -6.12
C SER A 66 40.80 57.93 -6.93
N ASP A 67 40.76 58.79 -7.96
CA ASP A 67 41.91 59.24 -8.76
C ASP A 67 42.71 58.13 -9.49
N SER A 68 42.06 57.05 -9.92
CA SER A 68 42.71 55.95 -10.68
C SER A 68 43.84 55.25 -9.91
N THR A 69 43.87 55.39 -8.58
CA THR A 69 44.77 54.64 -7.69
C THR A 69 43.96 53.90 -6.64
N ILE A 70 44.34 52.66 -6.33
CA ILE A 70 43.71 51.89 -5.25
C ILE A 70 44.42 52.28 -3.96
N THR A 71 43.73 52.94 -3.03
CA THR A 71 44.29 53.26 -1.70
C THR A 71 43.52 52.52 -0.61
N ILE A 72 44.22 52.08 0.44
CA ILE A 72 43.60 51.39 1.57
C ILE A 72 43.16 52.45 2.56
N ILE A 73 41.85 52.58 2.77
CA ILE A 73 41.25 53.53 3.71
C ILE A 73 41.27 52.94 5.12
N ASP A 74 40.99 51.64 5.24
CA ASP A 74 40.96 50.92 6.51
C ASP A 74 41.89 49.71 6.50
N TYR A 75 42.97 49.81 7.27
CA TYR A 75 43.94 48.71 7.42
C TYR A 75 43.47 47.62 8.39
N SER A 76 42.37 47.80 9.12
CA SER A 76 41.90 46.83 10.10
C SER A 76 41.52 45.49 9.45
N GLU A 77 40.78 45.53 8.35
CA GLU A 77 40.41 44.36 7.54
C GLU A 77 41.65 43.59 7.05
N PHE A 78 42.67 44.29 6.53
CA PHE A 78 43.92 43.66 6.07
C PHE A 78 44.80 43.10 7.20
N ASN A 79 44.50 43.43 8.46
CA ASN A 79 45.20 42.93 9.64
C ASN A 79 44.41 41.85 10.39
N GLU A 80 43.32 41.34 9.82
CA GLU A 80 42.63 40.20 10.40
C GLU A 80 43.51 38.95 10.44
N PRO A 81 43.43 38.13 11.52
CA PRO A 81 44.22 36.91 11.65
C PRO A 81 44.12 35.99 10.42
N ASP A 82 42.93 35.92 9.81
CA ASP A 82 42.64 35.04 8.67
C ASP A 82 43.37 35.43 7.38
N LEU A 83 43.88 36.67 7.26
CA LEU A 83 44.71 37.16 6.14
C LEU A 83 46.21 37.21 6.48
N LEU A 84 46.56 37.11 7.76
CA LEU A 84 47.93 37.22 8.24
C LEU A 84 48.59 35.86 8.44
N GLU A 85 47.85 34.89 8.96
CA GLU A 85 48.32 33.56 9.32
C GLU A 85 47.42 32.47 8.74
N ILE A 86 47.84 31.20 8.89
CA ILE A 86 47.06 30.04 8.49
C ILE A 86 46.20 29.64 9.69
N THR A 87 45.03 30.27 9.80
CA THR A 87 44.05 30.02 10.86
C THR A 87 43.19 28.78 10.54
N GLU A 88 42.06 28.58 11.24
CA GLU A 88 41.15 27.48 10.93
C GLU A 88 40.40 27.68 9.59
N THR A 89 40.22 28.94 9.17
CA THR A 89 39.54 29.34 7.93
C THR A 89 40.32 30.49 7.26
N PRO A 90 41.55 30.23 6.79
CA PRO A 90 42.39 31.29 6.25
C PRO A 90 41.86 31.76 4.89
N TYR A 91 41.99 33.06 4.67
CA TYR A 91 41.72 33.70 3.39
C TYR A 91 43.02 34.09 2.72
N PHE A 92 43.15 33.77 1.44
CA PHE A 92 44.27 34.17 0.61
C PHE A 92 43.80 35.26 -0.34
N LEU A 93 44.09 36.49 0.04
CA LEU A 93 43.76 37.69 -0.73
C LEU A 93 44.88 38.02 -1.74
N GLN A 94 44.46 38.30 -2.98
CA GLN A 94 45.27 38.86 -4.06
C GLN A 94 44.45 39.92 -4.80
N ILE A 95 45.05 41.07 -5.10
CA ILE A 95 44.50 42.08 -5.99
C ILE A 95 45.50 42.29 -7.11
N TYR A 96 45.07 42.18 -8.35
CA TYR A 96 45.95 42.25 -9.53
C TYR A 96 45.30 43.02 -10.68
N THR A 97 46.11 43.58 -11.57
CA THR A 97 45.66 44.24 -12.80
C THR A 97 45.24 43.23 -13.86
N PHE A 98 44.47 43.65 -14.87
CA PHE A 98 44.10 42.77 -15.98
C PHE A 98 45.30 42.25 -16.80
N ASP A 99 46.47 42.89 -16.67
CA ASP A 99 47.74 42.45 -17.26
C ASP A 99 48.43 41.35 -16.42
N GLY A 100 47.86 40.98 -15.26
CA GLY A 100 48.37 39.95 -14.36
C GLY A 100 49.41 40.44 -13.34
N GLU A 101 49.61 41.76 -13.23
CA GLU A 101 50.51 42.34 -12.23
C GLU A 101 49.82 42.38 -10.87
N VAL A 102 50.41 41.73 -9.86
CA VAL A 102 49.84 41.66 -8.51
C VAL A 102 50.18 42.93 -7.72
N LEU A 103 49.14 43.67 -7.32
CA LEU A 103 49.22 44.92 -6.58
C LEU A 103 49.29 44.71 -5.07
N ILE A 104 48.36 43.89 -4.54
CA ILE A 104 48.21 43.67 -3.09
C ILE A 104 48.11 42.16 -2.84
N THR A 105 48.79 41.68 -1.80
CA THR A 105 48.70 40.29 -1.35
C THR A 105 48.57 40.21 0.17
N SER A 106 47.81 39.23 0.63
CA SER A 106 47.79 38.80 2.04
C SER A 106 49.14 38.23 2.47
N LYS A 107 49.46 38.32 3.76
CA LYS A 107 50.75 37.83 4.27
C LYS A 107 50.81 36.31 4.33
N ASN A 108 49.67 35.66 4.59
CA ASN A 108 49.56 34.20 4.62
C ASN A 108 49.68 33.55 3.23
N LEU A 109 49.54 34.33 2.15
CA LEU A 109 49.75 33.86 0.78
C LEU A 109 51.11 33.22 0.57
N LYS A 110 52.14 33.59 1.36
CA LYS A 110 53.47 32.95 1.36
C LYS A 110 53.43 31.44 1.58
N TYR A 111 52.35 30.91 2.15
CA TYR A 111 52.12 29.47 2.24
C TYR A 111 52.10 28.81 0.86
N TYR A 112 51.51 29.49 -0.13
CA TYR A 112 51.57 29.12 -1.54
C TYR A 112 52.65 29.93 -2.26
N LYS A 113 53.39 29.30 -3.19
CA LYS A 113 54.37 30.05 -4.00
C LYS A 113 53.70 31.04 -4.94
N TYR A 114 52.55 30.66 -5.48
CA TYR A 114 51.66 31.51 -6.26
C TYR A 114 50.28 30.84 -6.30
N ILE A 115 49.22 31.64 -6.30
CA ILE A 115 47.88 31.20 -6.71
C ILE A 115 47.69 31.70 -8.15
N PRO A 116 47.25 30.86 -9.11
CA PRO A 116 47.01 31.28 -10.48
C PRO A 116 46.04 32.44 -10.53
N VAL A 117 46.45 33.45 -11.29
CA VAL A 117 45.70 34.67 -11.53
C VAL A 117 44.88 34.46 -12.81
N GLU A 118 43.56 34.71 -12.75
CA GLU A 118 42.69 34.60 -13.91
C GLU A 118 42.33 36.00 -14.43
N THR A 119 42.75 36.33 -15.65
CA THR A 119 42.59 37.68 -16.23
C THR A 119 41.53 37.75 -17.33
N GLU A 120 41.10 36.62 -17.89
CA GLU A 120 40.20 36.55 -19.05
C GLU A 120 38.71 36.44 -18.68
N GLY A 121 38.35 36.50 -17.38
CA GLY A 121 36.97 36.36 -16.92
C GLY A 121 36.18 37.68 -16.89
N ASP A 122 34.90 37.63 -17.27
CA ASP A 122 33.94 38.71 -16.99
C ASP A 122 33.54 38.68 -15.52
N PHE A 123 34.41 39.19 -14.64
CA PHE A 123 34.15 39.25 -13.19
C PHE A 123 33.33 40.47 -12.79
N SER A 124 32.41 40.93 -13.65
CA SER A 124 31.49 42.03 -13.35
C SER A 124 30.51 41.70 -12.20
N SER A 125 30.37 40.42 -11.88
CA SER A 125 29.67 39.93 -10.69
C SER A 125 30.53 38.90 -9.95
N PHE A 126 30.22 38.70 -8.66
CA PHE A 126 30.92 37.71 -7.83
C PHE A 126 30.85 36.33 -8.47
N THR A 127 32.02 35.82 -8.88
CA THR A 127 32.16 34.53 -9.55
C THR A 127 32.99 33.60 -8.67
N PHE A 128 32.54 32.37 -8.47
CA PHE A 128 33.21 31.39 -7.61
C PHE A 128 33.64 30.15 -8.40
N LYS A 129 34.89 29.71 -8.18
CA LYS A 129 35.46 28.53 -8.85
C LYS A 129 36.27 27.68 -7.87
N ASP A 130 36.35 26.39 -8.19
CA ASP A 130 37.20 25.44 -7.47
C ASP A 130 38.55 25.34 -8.21
N ILE A 131 39.65 25.46 -7.48
CA ILE A 131 41.00 25.27 -8.02
C ILE A 131 41.79 24.33 -7.12
N GLU A 132 42.71 23.58 -7.71
CA GLU A 132 43.59 22.66 -6.99
C GLU A 132 45.03 23.18 -7.05
N ILE A 133 45.66 23.37 -5.88
CA ILE A 133 47.04 23.86 -5.76
C ILE A 133 47.78 23.01 -4.73
N ASP A 134 48.95 22.48 -5.09
CA ASP A 134 49.83 21.73 -4.18
C ASP A 134 49.09 20.65 -3.35
N ASN A 135 48.09 19.99 -3.97
CA ASN A 135 47.20 18.96 -3.39
C ASN A 135 46.13 19.47 -2.40
N ASP A 136 45.98 20.78 -2.26
CA ASP A 136 44.87 21.43 -1.57
C ASP A 136 43.79 21.87 -2.55
N GLN A 137 42.53 21.61 -2.20
CA GLN A 137 41.36 22.14 -2.92
C GLN A 137 40.97 23.48 -2.32
N LEU A 138 40.95 24.51 -3.16
CA LEU A 138 40.63 25.88 -2.80
C LEU A 138 39.35 26.32 -3.52
N ARG A 139 38.47 26.98 -2.77
CA ARG A 139 37.36 27.74 -3.35
C ARG A 139 37.79 29.19 -3.51
N VAL A 140 37.66 29.74 -4.71
CA VAL A 140 38.12 31.08 -5.07
C VAL A 140 36.97 31.94 -5.56
N GLY A 141 36.84 33.12 -4.97
CA GLY A 141 35.94 34.19 -5.42
C GLY A 141 36.70 35.24 -6.23
N TYR A 142 36.09 35.71 -7.32
CA TYR A 142 36.59 36.74 -8.21
C TYR A 142 35.59 37.89 -8.32
N PHE A 143 36.08 39.12 -8.29
CA PHE A 143 35.28 40.33 -8.51
C PHE A 143 36.12 41.45 -9.15
N SER A 144 35.58 42.10 -10.19
CA SER A 144 36.25 43.23 -10.84
C SER A 144 36.04 44.52 -10.04
N LEU A 145 37.14 45.16 -9.67
CA LEU A 145 37.17 46.49 -9.08
C LEU A 145 37.10 47.53 -10.21
N MET A 146 36.15 48.45 -10.10
CA MET A 146 35.91 49.50 -11.10
C MET A 146 36.20 50.88 -10.50
N ASN A 147 36.72 51.79 -11.32
CA ASN A 147 36.86 53.21 -10.97
C ASN A 147 35.47 53.89 -10.93
N ASP A 148 35.40 55.10 -10.37
CA ASP A 148 34.23 56.00 -10.40
C ASP A 148 33.73 56.27 -11.82
N SER A 149 34.60 56.13 -12.82
CA SER A 149 34.30 56.26 -14.25
C SER A 149 33.73 54.99 -14.90
N GLY A 150 33.61 53.88 -14.15
CA GLY A 150 33.12 52.59 -14.63
C GLY A 150 34.15 51.74 -15.39
N GLU A 151 35.41 52.17 -15.43
CA GLU A 151 36.52 51.43 -16.05
C GLU A 151 37.04 50.36 -15.09
N ARG A 152 37.33 49.15 -15.61
CA ARG A 152 37.86 48.05 -14.79
C ARG A 152 39.33 48.30 -14.48
N MET A 153 39.68 48.42 -13.21
CA MET A 153 41.05 48.72 -12.78
C MET A 153 41.83 47.48 -12.37
N ALA A 154 41.19 46.60 -11.59
CA ALA A 154 41.82 45.43 -11.02
C ALA A 154 40.80 44.32 -10.78
N VAL A 155 41.28 43.12 -10.48
CA VAL A 155 40.48 42.00 -10.02
C VAL A 155 40.87 41.67 -8.59
N LEU A 156 39.85 41.59 -7.74
CA LEU A 156 39.93 41.06 -6.39
C LEU A 156 39.75 39.55 -6.46
N GLN A 157 40.74 38.82 -5.96
CA GLN A 157 40.72 37.37 -5.82
C GLN A 157 40.88 37.00 -4.35
N LEU A 158 39.94 36.21 -3.85
CA LEU A 158 39.95 35.71 -2.47
C LEU A 158 39.76 34.19 -2.48
N ALA A 159 40.72 33.45 -1.95
CA ALA A 159 40.65 32.00 -1.87
C ALA A 159 40.56 31.50 -0.42
N THR A 160 39.89 30.37 -0.19
CA THR A 160 39.85 29.68 1.12
C THR A 160 39.98 28.17 0.95
N PHE A 161 40.43 27.48 1.99
CA PHE A 161 40.48 26.02 2.02
C PHE A 161 39.10 25.38 1.95
N GLU A 162 38.92 24.42 1.04
CA GLU A 162 37.77 23.52 1.05
C GLU A 162 37.98 22.34 2.03
N ALA A 163 39.24 22.04 2.39
CA ALA A 163 39.66 20.84 3.11
C ALA A 163 38.92 20.55 4.44
N ARG A 164 38.55 21.58 5.21
CA ARG A 164 37.76 21.38 6.45
C ARG A 164 36.29 21.05 6.15
N PHE A 165 35.70 21.63 5.11
CA PHE A 165 34.35 21.29 4.66
C PHE A 165 34.31 19.89 4.05
N THR A 166 35.35 19.49 3.32
CA THR A 166 35.48 18.12 2.82
C THR A 166 35.70 17.11 3.96
N ALA A 167 36.40 17.49 5.05
CA ALA A 167 36.53 16.63 6.23
C ALA A 167 35.18 16.41 6.95
N ILE A 168 34.39 17.47 7.14
CA ILE A 168 33.01 17.36 7.69
C ILE A 168 32.16 16.47 6.78
N PHE A 169 32.20 16.71 5.47
CA PHE A 169 31.50 15.92 4.48
C PHE A 169 31.92 14.44 4.52
N ASN A 170 33.22 14.14 4.56
CA ASN A 170 33.76 12.79 4.63
C ASN A 170 33.34 12.06 5.92
N ASN A 171 33.30 12.78 7.06
CA ASN A 171 32.78 12.22 8.31
C ASN A 171 31.30 11.86 8.19
N LEU A 172 30.49 12.70 7.55
CA LEU A 172 29.08 12.42 7.30
C LEU A 172 28.89 11.23 6.35
N VAL A 173 29.67 11.15 5.27
CA VAL A 173 29.65 10.01 4.34
C VAL A 173 30.09 8.72 5.04
N THR A 174 31.11 8.79 5.89
CA THR A 174 31.60 7.63 6.66
C THR A 174 30.55 7.18 7.68
N PHE A 175 29.94 8.11 8.41
CA PHE A 175 28.81 7.80 9.31
C PHE A 175 27.66 7.15 8.54
N ASN A 176 27.32 7.70 7.36
CA ASN A 176 26.29 7.16 6.50
C ASN A 176 26.59 5.71 6.09
N LEU A 177 27.84 5.45 5.66
CA LEU A 177 28.33 4.12 5.25
C LEU A 177 28.16 3.07 6.35
N TYR A 178 28.39 3.42 7.63
CA TYR A 178 28.18 2.51 8.75
C TYR A 178 26.71 2.38 9.16
N SER A 179 25.92 3.45 9.07
CA SER A 179 24.50 3.44 9.43
C SER A 179 23.63 2.67 8.42
N PHE A 180 24.02 2.64 7.15
CA PHE A 180 23.22 2.07 6.06
C PHE A 180 23.02 0.54 6.17
N PRO A 181 24.05 -0.28 6.45
CA PRO A 181 23.87 -1.71 6.72
C PRO A 181 22.94 -2.00 7.91
N VAL A 182 23.05 -1.21 8.97
CA VAL A 182 22.18 -1.35 10.16
C VAL A 182 20.73 -1.08 9.77
N LEU A 183 20.48 -0.04 8.98
CA LEU A 183 19.16 0.30 8.48
C LEU A 183 18.58 -0.80 7.57
N ILE A 184 19.39 -1.40 6.69
CA ILE A 184 18.98 -2.55 5.87
C ILE A 184 18.51 -3.72 6.72
N ILE A 185 19.27 -4.06 7.78
CA ILE A 185 18.91 -5.15 8.69
C ILE A 185 17.55 -4.87 9.34
N ILE A 186 17.35 -3.63 9.84
CA ILE A 186 16.07 -3.21 10.45
C ILE A 186 14.91 -3.36 9.46
N ILE A 187 15.09 -2.98 8.20
CA ILE A 187 14.06 -3.09 7.16
C ILE A 187 13.72 -4.53 6.84
N ILE A 188 14.70 -5.42 6.78
CA ILE A 188 14.46 -6.84 6.55
C ILE A 188 13.58 -7.40 7.67
N PHE A 189 13.93 -7.12 8.93
CA PHE A 189 13.14 -7.55 10.08
C PHE A 189 11.73 -6.94 10.10
N ALA A 190 11.62 -5.63 9.85
CA ALA A 190 10.35 -4.93 9.78
C ALA A 190 9.46 -5.47 8.65
N SER A 191 10.03 -5.72 7.47
CA SER A 191 9.32 -6.25 6.30
C SER A 191 8.79 -7.67 6.57
N ILE A 192 9.61 -8.53 7.19
CA ILE A 192 9.17 -9.87 7.61
C ILE A 192 8.02 -9.76 8.62
N PHE A 193 8.14 -8.88 9.62
CA PHE A 193 7.12 -8.68 10.64
C PHE A 193 5.78 -8.21 10.04
N LEU A 194 5.82 -7.18 9.19
CA LEU A 194 4.66 -6.64 8.48
C LEU A 194 4.01 -7.69 7.57
N ALA A 195 4.81 -8.40 6.76
CA ALA A 195 4.31 -9.45 5.87
C ALA A 195 3.53 -10.53 6.64
N ARG A 196 4.07 -10.97 7.79
CA ARG A 196 3.43 -12.00 8.62
C ARG A 196 2.15 -11.49 9.26
N LYS A 197 2.16 -10.26 9.77
CA LYS A 197 0.98 -9.65 10.40
C LYS A 197 -0.16 -9.47 9.39
N SER A 198 0.14 -9.04 8.17
CA SER A 198 -0.88 -8.80 7.12
C SER A 198 -1.46 -10.08 6.54
N ILE A 199 -0.68 -11.16 6.42
CA ILE A 199 -1.15 -12.43 5.83
C ILE A 199 -1.79 -13.37 6.87
N ALA A 200 -1.47 -13.22 8.16
CA ALA A 200 -2.03 -14.07 9.22
C ALA A 200 -3.58 -14.14 9.26
N PRO A 201 -4.34 -13.04 9.11
CA PRO A 201 -5.79 -13.07 8.98
C PRO A 201 -6.30 -13.95 7.85
N ILE A 202 -5.70 -13.81 6.66
CA ILE A 202 -6.09 -14.54 5.45
C ILE A 202 -5.92 -16.05 5.67
N ASN A 203 -4.81 -16.45 6.29
CA ASN A 203 -4.59 -17.86 6.63
C ASN A 203 -5.65 -18.42 7.59
N LYS A 204 -6.17 -17.60 8.53
CA LYS A 204 -7.27 -18.01 9.41
C LYS A 204 -8.57 -18.21 8.64
N ILE A 205 -8.91 -17.27 7.74
CA ILE A 205 -10.09 -17.38 6.87
C ILE A 205 -10.01 -18.66 6.02
N ILE A 206 -8.88 -18.89 5.36
CA ILE A 206 -8.64 -20.08 4.53
C ILE A 206 -8.75 -21.37 5.36
N ALA A 207 -8.18 -21.39 6.57
CA ALA A 207 -8.24 -22.56 7.44
C ALA A 207 -9.68 -22.88 7.87
N THR A 208 -10.46 -21.87 8.23
CA THR A 208 -11.87 -22.05 8.60
C THR A 208 -12.72 -22.49 7.42
N ALA A 209 -12.56 -21.86 6.25
CA ALA A 209 -13.29 -22.26 5.03
C ALA A 209 -13.00 -23.73 4.65
N LYS A 210 -11.74 -24.18 4.77
CA LYS A 210 -11.39 -25.60 4.56
C LYS A 210 -12.08 -26.54 5.54
N ARG A 211 -12.23 -26.13 6.81
CA ARG A 211 -12.92 -26.93 7.83
C ARG A 211 -14.42 -27.04 7.56
N ILE A 212 -15.04 -25.96 7.10
CA ILE A 212 -16.46 -25.92 6.70
C ILE A 212 -16.69 -26.83 5.50
N SER A 213 -15.83 -26.74 4.47
CA SER A 213 -15.89 -27.61 3.29
C SER A 213 -15.70 -29.11 3.61
N ALA A 214 -15.09 -29.45 4.74
CA ALA A 214 -14.91 -30.84 5.17
C ALA A 214 -16.12 -31.40 5.94
N GLY A 215 -17.25 -30.69 5.97
CA GLY A 215 -18.51 -31.14 6.56
C GLY A 215 -18.88 -30.52 7.91
N ASN A 216 -18.06 -29.62 8.46
CA ASN A 216 -18.38 -28.91 9.70
C ASN A 216 -19.01 -27.54 9.41
N LEU A 217 -20.27 -27.57 9.00
CA LEU A 217 -21.04 -26.38 8.64
C LEU A 217 -21.37 -25.49 9.84
N ASN A 218 -21.25 -25.97 11.08
CA ASN A 218 -21.54 -25.17 12.28
C ASN A 218 -20.43 -24.18 12.64
N THR A 219 -19.29 -24.25 11.96
CA THR A 219 -18.19 -23.30 12.20
C THR A 219 -18.35 -22.04 11.36
N ARG A 220 -17.95 -20.90 11.93
CA ARG A 220 -17.95 -19.60 11.25
C ARG A 220 -16.57 -18.97 11.31
N ILE A 221 -16.32 -18.03 10.40
CA ILE A 221 -15.07 -17.27 10.36
C ILE A 221 -15.11 -16.21 11.46
N GLU A 222 -14.43 -16.48 12.56
CA GLU A 222 -14.23 -15.54 13.67
C GLU A 222 -13.01 -14.65 13.41
N TYR A 223 -13.19 -13.58 12.64
CA TYR A 223 -12.15 -12.57 12.44
C TYR A 223 -12.56 -11.24 13.08
N LYS A 224 -11.74 -10.75 14.01
CA LYS A 224 -11.96 -9.53 14.81
C LYS A 224 -11.61 -8.22 14.08
N ALA A 225 -11.77 -8.14 12.75
CA ALA A 225 -11.67 -6.84 12.08
C ALA A 225 -13.00 -6.09 12.15
N LYS A 226 -12.89 -4.77 12.07
CA LYS A 226 -14.04 -3.88 11.84
C LYS A 226 -14.71 -4.27 10.52
N THR A 227 -16.03 -4.17 10.47
CA THR A 227 -16.83 -4.54 9.29
C THR A 227 -16.49 -3.71 8.04
N ASP A 228 -15.93 -2.51 8.21
CA ASP A 228 -15.54 -1.63 7.09
C ASP A 228 -14.19 -2.00 6.41
N ASP A 229 -13.44 -2.97 6.95
CA ASP A 229 -12.22 -3.51 6.34
C ASP A 229 -12.59 -4.49 5.21
N GLU A 230 -11.80 -4.54 4.13
CA GLU A 230 -11.92 -5.52 3.05
C GLU A 230 -12.00 -6.96 3.58
N LEU A 231 -11.22 -7.28 4.62
CA LEU A 231 -11.24 -8.60 5.26
C LEU A 231 -12.49 -8.84 6.11
N GLY A 232 -13.07 -7.77 6.68
CA GLY A 232 -14.36 -7.84 7.38
C GLY A 232 -15.50 -8.14 6.41
N ARG A 233 -15.55 -7.43 5.29
CA ARG A 233 -16.53 -7.68 4.21
C ARG A 233 -16.41 -9.09 3.62
N LEU A 234 -15.18 -9.58 3.42
CA LEU A 234 -14.95 -10.95 2.96
C LEU A 234 -15.46 -11.99 3.97
N ARG A 235 -15.19 -11.79 5.27
CA ARG A 235 -15.71 -12.64 6.35
C ARG A 235 -17.24 -12.72 6.28
N ASP A 236 -17.91 -11.57 6.21
CA ASP A 236 -19.38 -11.51 6.25
C ASP A 236 -20.01 -12.13 5.00
N THR A 237 -19.43 -11.86 3.84
CA THR A 237 -19.87 -12.48 2.57
C THR A 237 -19.73 -14.00 2.62
N LEU A 238 -18.61 -14.53 3.11
CA LEU A 238 -18.40 -15.97 3.23
C LEU A 238 -19.32 -16.60 4.28
N ASN A 239 -19.49 -15.97 5.44
CA ASN A 239 -20.41 -16.46 6.46
C ASN A 239 -21.86 -16.50 5.95
N HIS A 240 -22.33 -15.46 5.25
CA HIS A 240 -23.66 -15.46 4.63
C HIS A 240 -23.83 -16.57 3.58
N LEU A 241 -22.79 -16.84 2.79
CA LEU A 241 -22.80 -17.97 1.85
C LEU A 241 -22.89 -19.31 2.61
N PHE A 242 -22.14 -19.47 3.71
CA PHE A 242 -22.24 -20.67 4.53
C PHE A 242 -23.61 -20.83 5.19
N ASP A 243 -24.22 -19.74 5.66
CA ASP A 243 -25.59 -19.75 6.21
C ASP A 243 -26.60 -20.24 5.17
N ARG A 244 -26.50 -19.74 3.92
CA ARG A 244 -27.37 -20.18 2.81
C ARG A 244 -27.17 -21.65 2.47
N ILE A 245 -25.93 -22.13 2.45
CA ILE A 245 -25.64 -23.55 2.20
C ILE A 245 -26.21 -24.43 3.31
N GLU A 246 -26.00 -24.05 4.57
CA GLU A 246 -26.54 -24.79 5.73
C GLU A 246 -28.06 -24.86 5.69
N LEU A 247 -28.73 -23.73 5.39
CA LEU A 247 -30.19 -23.68 5.24
C LEU A 247 -30.68 -24.61 4.13
N ASN A 248 -30.05 -24.58 2.95
CA ASN A 248 -30.43 -25.45 1.83
C ASN A 248 -30.21 -26.94 2.13
N ILE A 249 -29.12 -27.29 2.82
CA ILE A 249 -28.84 -28.67 3.23
C ILE A 249 -29.88 -29.16 4.24
N ASN A 250 -30.23 -28.33 5.23
CA ASN A 250 -31.26 -28.67 6.22
C ASN A 250 -32.63 -28.85 5.56
N GLN A 251 -33.01 -27.98 4.62
CA GLN A 251 -34.24 -28.12 3.85
C GLN A 251 -34.26 -29.40 3.01
N LEU A 252 -33.14 -29.71 2.33
CA LEU A 252 -33.02 -30.94 1.54
C LEU A 252 -33.12 -32.20 2.41
N SER A 253 -32.53 -32.20 3.60
CA SER A 253 -32.64 -33.30 4.56
C SER A 253 -34.10 -33.50 4.98
N GLN A 254 -34.77 -32.44 5.44
CA GLN A 254 -36.17 -32.51 5.87
C GLN A 254 -37.11 -32.96 4.74
N PHE A 255 -36.87 -32.46 3.53
CA PHE A 255 -37.61 -32.86 2.34
C PHE A 255 -37.43 -34.35 2.03
N THR A 256 -36.19 -34.84 2.08
CA THR A 256 -35.88 -36.25 1.81
C THR A 256 -36.48 -37.18 2.86
N ASP A 257 -36.41 -36.79 4.13
CA ASP A 257 -37.00 -37.55 5.25
C ASP A 257 -38.53 -37.61 5.11
N HIS A 258 -39.17 -36.47 4.83
CA HIS A 258 -40.63 -36.43 4.66
C HIS A 258 -41.10 -37.21 3.43
N ALA A 259 -40.41 -37.07 2.29
CA ALA A 259 -40.71 -37.83 1.08
C ALA A 259 -40.58 -39.34 1.33
N SER A 260 -39.52 -39.77 2.02
CA SER A 260 -39.29 -41.18 2.34
C SER A 260 -40.42 -41.75 3.22
N HIS A 261 -40.84 -41.01 4.26
CA HIS A 261 -41.95 -41.43 5.13
C HIS A 261 -43.30 -41.50 4.40
N GLN A 262 -43.63 -40.47 3.62
CA GLN A 262 -44.87 -40.40 2.84
C GLN A 262 -44.94 -41.51 1.80
N MET A 263 -43.82 -41.91 1.20
CA MET A 263 -43.77 -43.01 0.22
C MET A 263 -43.76 -44.40 0.85
N MET A 264 -43.09 -44.60 1.99
CA MET A 264 -43.03 -45.91 2.67
C MET A 264 -44.41 -46.41 3.11
N THR A 265 -45.30 -45.51 3.54
CA THR A 265 -46.63 -45.87 4.04
C THR A 265 -47.50 -46.58 2.98
N PRO A 266 -47.79 -45.96 1.81
CA PRO A 266 -48.57 -46.63 0.76
C PRO A 266 -47.82 -47.81 0.15
N LEU A 267 -46.48 -47.77 0.06
CA LEU A 267 -45.69 -48.89 -0.44
C LEU A 267 -45.81 -50.14 0.46
N THR A 268 -45.81 -49.94 1.78
CA THR A 268 -46.02 -51.03 2.75
C THR A 268 -47.45 -51.56 2.68
N ALA A 269 -48.44 -50.70 2.47
CA ALA A 269 -49.83 -51.11 2.28
C ALA A 269 -50.00 -51.96 1.00
N VAL A 270 -49.38 -51.54 -0.12
CA VAL A 270 -49.34 -52.32 -1.37
C VAL A 270 -48.73 -53.69 -1.14
N LYS A 271 -47.56 -53.74 -0.48
CA LYS A 271 -46.90 -55.01 -0.16
C LYS A 271 -47.77 -55.92 0.70
N THR A 272 -48.44 -55.37 1.71
CA THR A 272 -49.30 -56.13 2.63
C THR A 272 -50.53 -56.71 1.90
N GLU A 273 -51.17 -55.92 1.02
CA GLU A 273 -52.32 -56.40 0.26
C GLU A 273 -51.90 -57.49 -0.75
N LEU A 274 -50.72 -57.36 -1.38
CA LEU A 274 -50.15 -58.39 -2.24
C LEU A 274 -49.84 -59.68 -1.47
N GLU A 275 -49.21 -59.59 -0.31
CA GLU A 275 -48.93 -60.74 0.57
C GLU A 275 -50.23 -61.41 1.05
N TYR A 276 -51.27 -60.62 1.32
CA TYR A 276 -52.57 -61.10 1.76
C TYR A 276 -53.30 -61.91 0.67
N ILE A 277 -53.28 -61.45 -0.58
CA ILE A 277 -53.92 -62.18 -1.69
C ILE A 277 -53.13 -63.41 -2.14
N LEU A 278 -51.79 -63.39 -2.03
CA LEU A 278 -50.93 -64.52 -2.43
C LEU A 278 -50.94 -65.67 -1.42
N LYS A 279 -51.45 -65.46 -0.20
CA LYS A 279 -51.38 -66.45 0.90
C LYS A 279 -52.25 -67.70 0.67
N LYS A 280 -53.35 -67.59 -0.08
CA LYS A 280 -54.26 -68.71 -0.43
C LYS A 280 -55.16 -68.32 -1.60
N ASP A 281 -55.70 -69.30 -2.31
CA ASP A 281 -56.72 -69.04 -3.33
C ASP A 281 -57.97 -68.37 -2.74
N ARG A 282 -58.52 -67.42 -3.52
CA ARG A 282 -59.63 -66.54 -3.16
C ARG A 282 -60.68 -66.51 -4.26
N SER A 283 -61.86 -65.99 -3.90
CA SER A 283 -62.91 -65.75 -4.89
C SER A 283 -62.52 -64.62 -5.86
N GLU A 284 -63.09 -64.63 -7.07
CA GLU A 284 -62.85 -63.58 -8.08
C GLU A 284 -63.21 -62.18 -7.55
N ASN A 285 -64.24 -62.07 -6.70
CA ASN A 285 -64.64 -60.81 -6.09
C ASN A 285 -63.59 -60.27 -5.11
N GLU A 286 -62.98 -61.13 -4.27
CA GLU A 286 -61.91 -60.72 -3.35
C GLU A 286 -60.66 -60.23 -4.10
N TYR A 287 -60.32 -60.87 -5.24
CA TYR A 287 -59.22 -60.38 -6.09
C TYR A 287 -59.52 -59.01 -6.71
N LYS A 288 -60.76 -58.78 -7.17
CA LYS A 288 -61.18 -57.46 -7.70
C LYS A 288 -61.07 -56.38 -6.63
N GLU A 289 -61.53 -56.64 -5.41
CA GLU A 289 -61.41 -55.69 -4.29
C GLU A 289 -59.95 -55.35 -3.95
N ALA A 290 -59.08 -56.37 -3.91
CA ALA A 290 -57.65 -56.16 -3.66
C ALA A 290 -56.98 -55.33 -4.78
N LEU A 291 -57.30 -55.60 -6.06
CA LEU A 291 -56.81 -54.82 -7.19
C LEU A 291 -57.26 -53.35 -7.11
N ILE A 292 -58.49 -53.08 -6.67
CA ILE A 292 -58.98 -51.71 -6.44
C ILE A 292 -58.18 -51.02 -5.34
N LYS A 293 -57.91 -51.69 -4.21
CA LYS A 293 -57.07 -51.12 -3.15
C LYS A 293 -55.65 -50.84 -3.62
N LEU A 294 -55.05 -51.75 -4.39
CA LEU A 294 -53.72 -51.56 -4.98
C LEU A 294 -53.69 -50.35 -5.92
N LEU A 295 -54.74 -50.16 -6.73
CA LEU A 295 -54.88 -49.00 -7.60
C LEU A 295 -54.93 -47.71 -6.79
N ILE A 296 -55.76 -47.64 -5.75
CA ILE A 296 -55.87 -46.47 -4.87
C ILE A 296 -54.51 -46.11 -4.24
N GLN A 297 -53.79 -47.10 -3.72
CA GLN A 297 -52.47 -46.87 -3.10
C GLN A 297 -51.43 -46.39 -4.15
N THR A 298 -51.52 -46.91 -5.37
CA THR A 298 -50.64 -46.50 -6.47
C THR A 298 -50.94 -45.07 -6.92
N ASP A 299 -52.22 -44.69 -7.01
CA ASP A 299 -52.64 -43.31 -7.31
C ASP A 299 -52.18 -42.33 -6.23
N GLN A 300 -52.22 -42.74 -4.95
CA GLN A 300 -51.67 -41.94 -3.84
C GLN A 300 -50.16 -41.73 -4.00
N MET A 301 -49.39 -42.77 -4.33
CA MET A 301 -47.95 -42.63 -4.61
C MET A 301 -47.68 -41.69 -5.79
N ILE A 302 -48.44 -41.80 -6.88
CA ILE A 302 -48.34 -40.90 -8.04
C ILE A 302 -48.63 -39.44 -7.64
N LYS A 303 -49.65 -39.21 -6.80
CA LYS A 303 -49.97 -37.88 -6.27
C LYS A 303 -48.82 -37.31 -5.45
N ILE A 304 -48.24 -38.09 -4.55
CA ILE A 304 -47.07 -37.68 -3.74
C ILE A 304 -45.90 -37.28 -4.65
N VAL A 305 -45.54 -38.11 -5.63
CA VAL A 305 -44.45 -37.80 -6.58
C VAL A 305 -44.72 -36.52 -7.37
N ARG A 306 -45.95 -36.31 -7.85
CA ARG A 306 -46.34 -35.07 -8.56
C ARG A 306 -46.20 -33.85 -7.67
N THR A 307 -46.63 -33.94 -6.41
CA THR A 307 -46.48 -32.86 -5.43
C THR A 307 -45.01 -32.56 -5.16
N LEU A 308 -44.15 -33.57 -4.99
CA LEU A 308 -42.71 -33.39 -4.79
C LEU A 308 -42.05 -32.69 -6.00
N LEU A 309 -42.40 -33.09 -7.22
CA LEU A 309 -41.90 -32.46 -8.46
C LEU A 309 -42.39 -31.01 -8.63
N MET A 310 -43.59 -30.70 -8.16
CA MET A 310 -44.13 -29.34 -8.18
C MET A 310 -43.35 -28.43 -7.23
N ILE A 311 -43.14 -28.87 -5.98
CA ILE A 311 -42.39 -28.12 -4.96
C ILE A 311 -40.95 -27.87 -5.43
N SER A 312 -40.26 -28.90 -5.92
CA SER A 312 -38.88 -28.79 -6.40
C SER A 312 -38.71 -27.81 -7.57
N LYS A 313 -39.73 -27.63 -8.43
CA LYS A 313 -39.70 -26.64 -9.51
C LYS A 313 -39.94 -25.21 -9.02
N GLN A 314 -40.73 -25.04 -7.96
CA GLN A 314 -41.11 -23.75 -7.44
C GLN A 314 -40.01 -23.10 -6.59
N ASP A 315 -39.21 -23.90 -5.87
CA ASP A 315 -38.06 -23.42 -5.09
C ASP A 315 -36.96 -22.75 -5.93
N ASN A 316 -36.89 -23.03 -7.24
CA ASN A 316 -35.92 -22.39 -8.15
C ASN A 316 -36.31 -20.95 -8.57
N HIS A 317 -37.52 -20.47 -8.24
CA HIS A 317 -38.04 -19.15 -8.65
C HIS A 317 -38.31 -18.21 -7.47
N ASN A 318 -37.41 -18.16 -6.48
CA ASN A 318 -37.47 -17.17 -5.41
C ASN A 318 -36.76 -15.86 -5.81
N GLU A 319 -37.30 -15.14 -6.79
CA GLU A 319 -37.25 -13.67 -6.76
C GLU A 319 -38.45 -13.22 -5.91
N GLN A 320 -38.19 -12.86 -4.66
CA GLN A 320 -39.19 -12.30 -3.75
C GLN A 320 -39.70 -10.96 -4.28
N SER A 321 -40.77 -11.00 -5.09
CA SER A 321 -41.61 -9.82 -5.30
C SER A 321 -42.55 -9.69 -4.10
N GLN A 322 -42.16 -8.84 -3.14
CA GLN A 322 -43.06 -8.41 -2.06
C GLN A 322 -44.16 -7.52 -2.66
N SER A 323 -45.15 -8.13 -3.28
CA SER A 323 -46.41 -7.45 -3.57
C SER A 323 -47.33 -7.58 -2.36
N VAL A 324 -47.90 -6.46 -1.92
CA VAL A 324 -48.95 -6.44 -0.89
C VAL A 324 -50.12 -7.27 -1.42
N PHE A 325 -50.29 -8.46 -0.87
CA PHE A 325 -51.25 -9.43 -1.34
C PHE A 325 -52.62 -9.19 -0.68
N ASN A 326 -53.62 -8.79 -1.45
CA ASN A 326 -54.99 -8.63 -0.94
C ASN A 326 -55.67 -10.00 -0.88
N PHE A 327 -55.68 -10.60 0.33
CA PHE A 327 -56.28 -11.90 0.60
C PHE A 327 -57.77 -11.97 0.24
N SER A 328 -58.52 -10.88 0.45
CA SER A 328 -59.96 -10.84 0.16
C SER A 328 -60.24 -11.05 -1.32
N ASN A 329 -59.45 -10.43 -2.22
CA ASN A 329 -59.63 -10.58 -3.66
C ASN A 329 -59.29 -12.00 -4.16
N LEU A 330 -58.32 -12.69 -3.55
CA LEU A 330 -58.02 -14.09 -3.90
C LEU A 330 -59.16 -15.01 -3.47
N ILE A 331 -59.64 -14.85 -2.23
CA ILE A 331 -60.74 -15.66 -1.71
C ILE A 331 -61.99 -15.47 -2.56
N GLN A 332 -62.32 -14.22 -2.90
CA GLN A 332 -63.45 -13.92 -3.79
C GLN A 332 -63.28 -14.62 -5.15
N LYS A 333 -62.09 -14.54 -5.74
CA LYS A 333 -61.79 -15.17 -7.03
C LYS A 333 -61.87 -16.70 -6.99
N ILE A 334 -61.41 -17.34 -5.92
CA ILE A 334 -61.50 -18.80 -5.75
C ILE A 334 -62.96 -19.21 -5.53
N ILE A 335 -63.69 -18.48 -4.69
CA ILE A 335 -65.12 -18.72 -4.46
C ILE A 335 -65.90 -18.60 -5.78
N ASP A 336 -65.65 -17.54 -6.54
CA ASP A 336 -66.30 -17.33 -7.85
C ASP A 336 -65.91 -18.41 -8.87
N THR A 337 -64.71 -19.02 -8.77
CA THR A 337 -64.25 -20.04 -9.72
C THR A 337 -64.72 -21.45 -9.36
N GLU A 338 -64.74 -21.82 -8.07
CA GLU A 338 -65.22 -23.14 -7.61
C GLU A 338 -66.74 -23.21 -7.45
N PHE A 339 -67.39 -22.13 -6.99
CA PHE A 339 -68.83 -22.10 -6.70
C PHE A 339 -69.68 -21.47 -7.81
N ALA A 340 -69.09 -21.08 -8.95
CA ALA A 340 -69.84 -20.62 -10.13
C ALA A 340 -70.89 -21.62 -10.64
N LYS A 341 -70.78 -22.91 -10.31
CA LYS A 341 -71.76 -23.94 -10.69
C LYS A 341 -72.90 -24.14 -9.69
N ASP A 342 -72.77 -23.67 -8.46
CA ASP A 342 -73.71 -24.01 -7.37
C ASP A 342 -74.66 -22.86 -6.98
N ASN A 343 -74.64 -21.73 -7.69
CA ASN A 343 -75.62 -20.64 -7.53
C ASN A 343 -75.71 -20.08 -6.09
N ILE A 344 -74.63 -20.17 -5.31
CA ILE A 344 -74.57 -19.63 -3.94
C ILE A 344 -74.07 -18.19 -4.00
N GLN A 345 -74.98 -17.22 -3.80
CA GLN A 345 -74.64 -15.82 -3.64
C GLN A 345 -74.13 -15.56 -2.21
N SER A 346 -72.83 -15.25 -2.08
CA SER A 346 -72.22 -14.82 -0.82
C SER A 346 -72.00 -13.30 -0.85
N SER A 347 -72.86 -12.56 -0.15
CA SER A 347 -72.64 -11.13 0.15
C SER A 347 -71.78 -10.99 1.41
N ILE A 348 -70.53 -10.55 1.24
CA ILE A 348 -69.69 -10.12 2.35
C ILE A 348 -69.70 -8.58 2.34
N GLU A 349 -70.31 -7.97 3.37
CA GLU A 349 -70.24 -6.53 3.61
C GLU A 349 -68.80 -6.11 3.92
N LYS A 350 -68.38 -4.99 3.33
CA LYS A 350 -67.06 -4.39 3.55
C LYS A 350 -67.08 -3.60 4.86
N GLU A 351 -66.28 -4.03 5.84
CA GLU A 351 -65.71 -3.14 6.86
C GLU A 351 -64.30 -2.70 6.48
#